data_AF-A6PYD4-F1
#
_entry.id   AF-A6PYD4-F1
#
_cell.length_a   1.000
_cell.length_b   1.000
_cell.length_c   1.000
_cell.angle_alpha   90.00
_cell.angle_beta   90.00
_cell.angle_gamma   90.00
#
_symmetry.space_group_name_H-M   'P 1'
#
loop_
_entity.id
_entity.type
_entity.pdbx_description
1 polymer ?
#
loop_
_entity_poly.entity_id
_entity_poly.type
_entity_poly.pdbx_seq_one_letter_code
_entity_poly.pdbx_strand_id
1 'polypeptide(L)'
;GITHLNAREIASNFIKQFASILNEGGSIFANWRTRKDSLYKRGKEIDGDTFIIDEESHKGMLYYFPNLDEVEKIYESVGLKITSKDYEEFSTNDGNIINSWHIIEAKKV
;
A
#
# COMPACT_ATOMS: atom_id res chain seq x y z
N GLY A 1 -3.40 7.28 -14.16
CA GLY A 1 -3.07 5.85 -14.12
C GLY A 1 -2.89 5.43 -12.68
N ILE A 2 -3.28 4.21 -12.31
CA ILE A 2 -3.06 3.65 -10.97
C ILE A 2 -1.75 2.86 -11.04
N THR A 3 -0.77 3.23 -10.22
CA THR A 3 0.49 2.47 -10.10
C THR A 3 0.44 1.67 -8.81
N HIS A 4 0.55 0.35 -8.91
CA HIS A 4 0.59 -0.53 -7.76
C HIS A 4 2.05 -0.73 -7.32
N LEU A 5 2.45 -0.03 -6.25
CA LEU A 5 3.79 -0.18 -5.65
C LEU A 5 3.81 -1.44 -4.79
N ASN A 6 4.06 -2.57 -5.43
CA ASN A 6 3.76 -3.89 -4.88
C ASN A 6 4.92 -4.59 -4.18
N ALA A 7 5.95 -3.85 -3.77
CA ALA A 7 7.05 -4.38 -2.96
C ALA A 7 7.45 -3.36 -1.90
N ARG A 8 7.79 -3.84 -0.70
CA ARG A 8 8.11 -3.01 0.46
C ARG A 8 9.18 -1.96 0.17
N GLU A 9 10.36 -2.40 -0.29
CA GLU A 9 11.49 -1.49 -0.54
C GLU A 9 11.18 -0.50 -1.67
N ILE A 10 10.49 -0.96 -2.72
CA ILE A 10 10.11 -0.12 -3.85
C ILE A 10 9.13 0.97 -3.39
N ALA A 11 8.09 0.61 -2.65
CA ALA A 11 7.11 1.54 -2.13
C ALA A 11 7.77 2.61 -1.26
N SER A 12 8.64 2.21 -0.32
CA SER A 12 9.38 3.14 0.53
C SER A 12 10.27 4.10 -0.29
N ASN A 13 11.00 3.57 -1.28
CA ASN A 13 11.87 4.38 -2.14
C ASN A 13 11.10 5.39 -3.00
N PHE A 14 9.90 5.04 -3.47
CA PHE A 14 9.03 5.97 -4.19
C PHE A 14 8.52 7.09 -3.28
N ILE A 15 8.04 6.77 -2.07
CA ILE A 15 7.60 7.80 -1.12
C ILE A 15 8.75 8.75 -0.76
N LYS A 16 9.98 8.23 -0.58
CA LYS A 16 11.18 9.05 -0.38
C LYS A 16 11.47 9.98 -1.56
N GLN A 17 11.39 9.48 -2.78
CA GLN A 17 11.58 10.31 -3.97
C GLN A 17 10.51 11.39 -4.07
N PHE A 18 9.23 11.04 -3.84
CA PHE A 18 8.13 12.01 -3.84
C PHE A 18 8.34 13.09 -2.78
N ALA A 19 8.73 12.74 -1.56
CA ALA A 19 9.02 13.71 -0.50
C ALA A 19 10.16 14.69 -0.88
N SER A 20 11.17 14.21 -1.61
CA SER A 20 12.32 15.01 -2.02
C SER A 20 11.99 16.09 -3.06
N ILE A 21 10.99 15.84 -3.92
CA ILE A 21 10.56 16.78 -4.97
C ILE A 21 9.34 17.62 -4.55
N LEU A 22 8.68 17.27 -3.45
CA LEU A 22 7.53 18.00 -2.94
C LEU A 22 7.96 19.36 -2.40
N ASN A 23 7.23 20.41 -2.77
CA ASN A 23 7.35 21.72 -2.13
C ASN A 23 6.76 21.66 -0.72
N GLU A 24 7.15 22.64 0.12
CA GLU A 24 6.51 22.84 1.42
C GLU A 24 4.99 22.99 1.27
N GLY A 25 4.26 22.26 2.09
CA GLY A 25 2.80 22.20 2.05
C GLY A 25 2.19 21.34 0.93
N GLY A 26 2.99 20.70 0.08
CA GLY A 26 2.48 19.70 -0.86
C GLY A 26 2.09 18.39 -0.16
N SER A 27 1.22 17.60 -0.79
CA SER A 27 0.72 16.32 -0.27
C SER A 27 1.03 15.14 -1.21
N ILE A 28 1.17 13.96 -0.61
CA ILE A 28 1.11 12.65 -1.26
C ILE A 28 -0.20 11.98 -0.88
N PHE A 29 -0.84 11.34 -1.84
CA PHE A 29 -2.00 10.50 -1.64
C PHE A 29 -1.70 9.08 -2.16
N ALA A 30 -1.89 8.07 -1.33
CA ALA A 30 -1.61 6.68 -1.70
C ALA A 30 -2.50 5.68 -0.98
N ASN A 31 -2.79 4.58 -1.69
CA ASN A 31 -3.61 3.48 -1.22
C ASN A 31 -2.73 2.27 -0.95
N TRP A 32 -2.89 1.68 0.23
CA TRP A 32 -2.11 0.55 0.72
C TRP A 32 -3.03 -0.63 0.96
N ARG A 33 -2.87 -1.72 0.17
CA ARG A 33 -3.73 -2.90 0.30
C ARG A 33 -3.48 -3.57 1.66
N THR A 34 -4.54 -3.93 2.38
CA THR A 34 -4.41 -4.43 3.75
C THR A 34 -4.40 -5.95 3.80
N ARG A 35 -3.99 -6.50 4.95
CA ARG A 35 -3.98 -7.95 5.22
C ARG A 35 -5.37 -8.58 5.36
N LYS A 36 -6.45 -7.79 5.32
CA LYS A 36 -7.83 -8.30 5.23
C LYS A 36 -8.24 -8.67 3.81
N ASP A 37 -7.45 -8.28 2.82
CA ASP A 37 -7.71 -8.55 1.42
C ASP A 37 -7.63 -10.04 1.11
N SER A 38 -8.53 -10.54 0.26
CA SER A 38 -8.62 -11.96 -0.08
C SER A 38 -7.35 -12.50 -0.75
N LEU A 39 -6.52 -11.64 -1.36
CA LEU A 39 -5.24 -12.01 -1.97
C LEU A 39 -4.09 -12.21 -0.96
N TYR A 40 -4.25 -11.75 0.28
CA TYR A 40 -3.20 -11.89 1.30
C TYR A 40 -2.90 -13.38 1.55
N LYS A 41 -1.62 -13.75 1.46
CA LYS A 41 -1.13 -15.15 1.57
C LYS A 41 -1.66 -16.13 0.51
N ARG A 42 -2.16 -15.65 -0.63
CA ARG A 42 -2.62 -16.49 -1.76
C ARG A 42 -1.53 -16.78 -2.80
N GLY A 43 -0.28 -16.90 -2.37
CA GLY A 43 0.84 -17.20 -3.26
C GLY A 43 2.15 -17.34 -2.51
N LYS A 44 3.26 -17.29 -3.24
CA LYS A 44 4.60 -17.41 -2.68
C LYS A 44 5.06 -16.08 -2.08
N GLU A 45 5.32 -16.08 -0.77
CA GLU A 45 5.98 -14.97 -0.10
C GLU A 45 7.43 -14.84 -0.56
N ILE A 46 7.85 -13.63 -0.90
CA ILE A 46 9.22 -13.34 -1.35
C ILE A 46 9.98 -12.37 -0.45
N ASP A 47 9.26 -11.50 0.28
CA ASP A 47 9.84 -10.53 1.22
C ASP A 47 8.75 -9.90 2.10
N GLY A 48 8.74 -10.22 3.40
CA GLY A 48 7.89 -9.62 4.44
C GLY A 48 6.52 -9.09 3.98
N ASP A 49 5.51 -9.97 3.93
CA ASP A 49 4.16 -9.67 3.46
C ASP A 49 4.06 -9.20 1.98
N THR A 50 5.10 -9.48 1.19
CA THR A 50 5.11 -9.35 -0.27
C THR A 50 5.00 -10.73 -0.92
N PHE A 51 4.03 -10.91 -1.81
CA PHE A 51 3.70 -12.19 -2.43
C PHE A 51 3.67 -12.10 -3.95
N ILE A 52 4.15 -13.14 -4.63
CA ILE A 52 3.79 -13.45 -6.00
C ILE A 52 2.54 -14.34 -5.94
N ILE A 53 1.42 -13.86 -6.47
CA ILE A 53 0.11 -14.51 -6.32
C ILE A 53 0.02 -15.76 -7.20
N ASP A 54 -0.55 -16.83 -6.65
CA ASP A 54 -0.81 -18.09 -7.37
C ASP A 54 -2.29 -18.27 -7.75
N GLU A 55 -3.19 -17.49 -7.14
CA GLU A 55 -4.62 -17.44 -7.48
C GLU A 55 -4.82 -17.03 -8.95
N GLU A 56 -5.62 -17.78 -9.70
CA GLU A 56 -5.73 -17.65 -11.16
C GLU A 56 -6.11 -16.22 -11.61
N SER A 57 -6.94 -15.53 -10.82
CA SER A 57 -7.36 -14.15 -11.10
C SER A 57 -6.21 -13.13 -11.17
N HIS A 58 -5.11 -13.38 -10.46
CA HIS A 58 -3.96 -12.46 -10.32
C HIS A 58 -2.62 -13.18 -10.43
N LYS A 59 -2.61 -14.33 -11.11
CA LYS A 59 -1.46 -15.24 -11.13
C LYS A 59 -0.20 -14.57 -11.67
N GLY A 60 0.90 -14.71 -10.95
CA GLY A 60 2.19 -14.09 -11.26
C GLY A 60 2.29 -12.60 -10.91
N MET A 61 1.23 -11.97 -10.42
CA MET A 61 1.28 -10.58 -9.98
C MET A 61 1.95 -10.47 -8.61
N LEU A 62 2.76 -9.44 -8.44
CA LEU A 62 3.37 -9.08 -7.17
C LEU A 62 2.40 -8.22 -6.37
N TYR A 63 2.27 -8.45 -5.06
CA TYR A 63 1.50 -7.60 -4.13
C TYR A 63 2.19 -7.48 -2.78
N TYR A 64 2.15 -6.27 -2.20
CA TYR A 64 2.62 -5.98 -0.85
C TYR A 64 1.45 -5.60 0.06
N PHE A 65 1.36 -6.23 1.23
CA PHE A 65 0.27 -6.06 2.20
C PHE A 65 0.79 -5.54 3.56
N PRO A 66 1.22 -4.28 3.65
CA PRO A 66 1.71 -3.72 4.91
C PRO A 66 0.62 -3.66 5.97
N ASN A 67 1.03 -3.71 7.24
CA ASN A 67 0.19 -3.23 8.32
C ASN A 67 0.30 -1.69 8.44
N LEU A 68 -0.63 -1.07 9.17
CA LEU A 68 -0.70 0.39 9.26
C LEU A 68 0.57 0.98 9.91
N ASP A 69 1.15 0.34 10.93
CA ASP A 69 2.37 0.83 11.58
C ASP A 69 3.56 0.87 10.60
N GLU A 70 3.66 -0.08 9.67
CA GLU A 70 4.68 -0.07 8.61
C GLU A 70 4.47 1.09 7.64
N VAL A 71 3.22 1.35 7.26
CA VAL A 71 2.84 2.48 6.41
C VAL A 71 3.21 3.80 7.08
N GLU A 72 2.85 3.98 8.36
CA GLU A 72 3.15 5.20 9.12
C GLU A 72 4.66 5.48 9.17
N LYS A 73 5.47 4.45 9.48
CA LYS A 73 6.93 4.56 9.51
C LYS A 73 7.53 4.97 8.18
N ILE A 74 6.95 4.54 7.05
CA ILE A 74 7.43 4.94 5.71
C ILE A 74 7.33 6.47 5.56
N TYR A 75 6.19 7.07 5.89
CA TYR A 75 6.01 8.52 5.80
C TYR A 75 6.82 9.30 6.83
N GLU A 76 6.84 8.84 8.09
CA GLU A 76 7.63 9.46 9.16
C GLU A 76 9.12 9.51 8.82
N SER A 77 9.67 8.42 8.26
CA SER A 77 11.09 8.32 7.93
C SER A 77 11.58 9.34 6.88
N VAL A 78 10.66 9.96 6.15
CA VAL A 78 10.96 10.95 5.10
C VAL A 78 10.43 12.35 5.44
N GLY A 79 10.04 12.57 6.70
CA GLY A 79 9.60 13.87 7.20
C GLY A 79 8.22 14.30 6.70
N LEU A 80 7.37 13.36 6.26
CA LEU A 80 5.99 13.65 5.90
C LEU A 80 5.06 13.41 7.08
N LYS A 81 4.15 14.35 7.32
CA LYS A 81 3.12 14.25 8.35
C LYS A 81 1.84 13.69 7.75
N ILE A 82 1.36 12.54 8.23
CA ILE A 82 0.05 12.01 7.84
C ILE A 82 -1.06 12.94 8.32
N THR A 83 -1.95 13.33 7.42
CA THR A 83 -3.10 14.22 7.67
C THR A 83 -4.44 13.50 7.63
N SER A 84 -4.55 12.43 6.83
CA SER A 84 -5.73 11.54 6.82
C SER A 84 -5.33 10.07 6.75
N LYS A 85 -6.16 9.23 7.37
CA LYS A 85 -6.06 7.76 7.36
C LYS A 85 -7.46 7.16 7.22
N ASP A 86 -7.90 7.00 5.99
CA ASP A 86 -9.19 6.39 5.69
C ASP A 86 -9.03 4.88 5.47
N TYR A 87 -10.13 4.15 5.63
CA TYR A 87 -10.19 2.71 5.39
C TYR A 87 -11.34 2.42 4.44
N GLU A 88 -11.02 1.78 3.32
CA GLU A 88 -12.01 1.32 2.36
C GLU A 88 -11.99 -0.20 2.30
N GLU A 89 -13.17 -0.80 2.40
CA GLU A 89 -13.39 -2.23 2.23
C GLU A 89 -14.67 -2.42 1.43
N PHE A 90 -14.59 -3.28 0.43
CA PHE A 90 -15.78 -3.76 -0.27
C PHE A 90 -15.58 -5.22 -0.65
N SER A 91 -16.70 -5.88 -0.95
CA SER A 91 -16.68 -7.27 -1.38
C SER A 91 -17.31 -7.45 -2.75
N THR A 92 -16.85 -8.48 -3.46
CA THR A 92 -17.40 -8.93 -4.74
C THR A 92 -17.65 -10.44 -4.68
N ASN A 93 -18.28 -10.99 -5.72
CA ASN A 93 -18.63 -12.42 -5.79
C ASN A 93 -19.46 -12.87 -4.57
N ASP A 94 -20.58 -12.20 -4.32
CA ASP A 94 -21.49 -12.45 -3.19
C ASP A 94 -20.79 -12.46 -1.81
N GLY A 95 -19.79 -11.59 -1.64
CA GLY A 95 -19.05 -11.47 -0.38
C GLY A 95 -17.80 -12.35 -0.28
N ASN A 96 -17.55 -13.22 -1.26
CA ASN A 96 -16.44 -14.19 -1.20
C ASN A 96 -15.07 -13.57 -1.47
N ILE A 97 -15.02 -12.42 -2.14
CA ILE A 97 -13.77 -11.71 -2.43
C ILE A 97 -13.80 -10.37 -1.69
N ILE A 98 -12.95 -10.22 -0.68
CA ILE A 98 -12.74 -8.98 0.06
C ILE A 98 -11.60 -8.20 -0.59
N ASN A 99 -11.85 -6.93 -0.87
CA ASN A 99 -10.83 -5.98 -1.26
C ASN A 99 -10.73 -4.88 -0.20
N SER A 100 -9.52 -4.58 0.26
CA SER A 100 -9.35 -3.63 1.37
C SER A 100 -8.08 -2.78 1.27
N TRP A 101 -8.20 -1.50 1.61
CA TRP A 101 -7.10 -0.53 1.58
C TRP A 101 -7.14 0.45 2.75
N HIS A 102 -5.95 0.85 3.19
CA HIS A 102 -5.76 2.13 3.87
C HIS A 102 -5.47 3.21 2.84
N ILE A 103 -6.18 4.32 2.93
CA ILE A 103 -6.00 5.48 2.08
C ILE A 103 -5.35 6.57 2.93
N ILE A 104 -4.14 6.97 2.52
CA ILE A 104 -3.29 7.85 3.29
C ILE A 104 -3.06 9.13 2.52
N GLU A 105 -3.35 10.26 3.17
CA GLU A 105 -2.82 11.56 2.77
C GLU A 105 -1.71 11.96 3.74
N ALA A 106 -0.57 12.37 3.20
CA ALA A 106 0.55 12.88 3.99
C ALA A 106 1.13 14.15 3.37
N LYS A 107 1.47 15.13 4.22
CA LYS A 107 1.88 16.47 3.83
C LYS A 107 3.31 16.75 4.25
N LYS A 108 4.06 17.48 3.40
CA LYS A 108 5.36 18.03 3.77
C LYS A 108 5.18 19.30 4.60
N VAL A 109 5.84 19.35 5.75
CA VAL A 109 5.68 20.37 6.80
C VAL A 109 6.98 21.11 7.09
#